data_AF-A0AAJ1HR75-F1
#
_entry.id   AF-A0AAJ1HR75-F1
#
_cell.length_a   1.000
_cell.length_b   1.000
_cell.length_c   1.000
_cell.angle_alpha   90.00
_cell.angle_beta   90.00
_cell.angle_gamma   90.00
#
_symmetry.space_group_name_H-M   'P 1'
#
loop_
_entity.id
_entity.type
_entity.pdbx_description
1 polymer ?
#
loop_
_entity_poly.entity_id
_entity_poly.type
_entity_poly.pdbx_seq_one_letter_code
_entity_poly.pdbx_strand_id
1 'polypeptide(L)' 'MTDDEIMEIYRGWDDKTYAAIKEYVSMFHQPWPVYGPHDIELIECCIKKKMSIDDLLTDDEIYDKYYKGIIY' A
#
# COMPACT_ATOMS: atom_id res chain seq x y z
N MET A 1 -3.04 11.47 13.35
CA MET A 1 -1.84 10.66 13.10
C MET A 1 -1.05 11.41 12.05
N THR A 2 0.20 11.76 12.32
CA THR A 2 1.09 12.37 11.32
C THR A 2 1.71 11.29 10.43
N ASP A 3 2.23 11.69 9.28
CA ASP A 3 2.92 10.76 8.38
C ASP A 3 4.10 10.06 9.10
N ASP A 4 4.84 10.77 9.96
CA ASP A 4 5.91 10.17 10.78
C ASP A 4 5.38 9.10 11.75
N GLU A 5 4.23 9.33 12.39
CA GLU A 5 3.60 8.33 13.28
C GLU A 5 3.13 7.09 12.51
N ILE A 6 2.67 7.27 11.27
CA ILE A 6 2.29 6.16 10.37
C ILE A 6 3.55 5.39 9.96
N MET A 7 4.63 6.08 9.62
CA MET A 7 5.86 5.44 9.13
C MET A 7 6.57 4.60 10.20
N GLU A 8 6.42 4.92 11.49
CA GLU A 8 6.95 4.08 12.58
C GLU A 8 6.38 2.65 12.57
N ILE A 9 5.19 2.43 11.98
CA ILE A 9 4.57 1.10 11.85
C ILE A 9 5.39 0.17 10.95
N TYR A 10 6.04 0.74 9.92
CA TYR A 10 6.81 -0.01 8.92
C TYR A 10 8.31 -0.04 9.25
N ARG A 11 8.69 0.41 10.45
CA ARG A 11 10.08 0.44 10.88
C ARG A 11 10.66 -0.97 10.92
N GLY A 12 11.69 -1.21 10.11
CA GLY A 12 12.34 -2.53 9.98
C GLY A 12 11.90 -3.33 8.75
N TRP A 13 11.03 -2.78 7.91
CA TRP A 13 10.75 -3.33 6.58
C TRP A 13 11.93 -3.06 5.63
N ASP A 14 11.97 -3.78 4.51
CA ASP A 14 12.96 -3.56 3.46
C ASP A 14 12.95 -2.10 2.98
N ASP A 15 14.13 -1.52 2.77
CA ASP A 15 14.31 -0.11 2.41
C ASP A 15 13.48 0.30 1.19
N LYS A 16 13.33 -0.58 0.18
CA LYS A 16 12.56 -0.26 -1.03
C LYS A 16 11.07 -0.23 -0.75
N THR A 17 10.59 -1.20 0.04
CA THR A 17 9.18 -1.26 0.44
C THR A 17 8.83 -0.09 1.35
N TYR A 18 9.72 0.24 2.29
CA TYR A 18 9.57 1.39 3.16
C TYR A 18 9.52 2.70 2.37
N ALA A 19 10.38 2.88 1.37
CA ALA A 19 10.37 4.05 0.50
C ALA A 19 9.05 4.17 -0.29
N ALA A 20 8.57 3.07 -0.87
CA ALA A 20 7.29 3.06 -1.60
C ALA A 20 6.10 3.37 -0.68
N ILE A 21 6.06 2.79 0.53
CA ILE A 21 5.02 3.10 1.52
C ILE A 21 5.11 4.55 1.96
N LYS A 22 6.31 5.11 2.11
CA LYS A 22 6.47 6.53 2.44
C LYS A 22 5.84 7.45 1.39
N GLU A 23 6.05 7.14 0.11
CA GLU A 23 5.40 7.89 -0.98
C GLU A 23 3.88 7.72 -0.96
N TYR A 24 3.38 6.50 -0.70
CA TYR A 24 1.96 6.23 -0.55
C TYR A 24 1.35 7.04 0.61
N VAL A 25 1.94 6.96 1.81
CA VAL A 25 1.49 7.66 3.01
C VAL A 25 1.52 9.17 2.79
N SER A 26 2.56 9.71 2.15
CA SER A 26 2.61 11.14 1.82
C SER A 26 1.54 11.59 0.82
N MET A 27 1.01 10.68 -0.01
CA MET A 27 -0.02 10.98 -1.01
C MET A 27 -1.43 10.87 -0.43
N PHE A 28 -1.70 9.83 0.37
CA PHE A 28 -3.05 9.52 0.86
C PHE A 28 -3.26 9.87 2.34
N HIS A 29 -2.18 10.18 3.08
CA HIS A 29 -2.19 10.39 4.53
C HIS A 29 -2.84 9.24 5.31
N GLN A 30 -2.69 8.03 4.79
CA GLN A 30 -3.29 6.81 5.31
C GLN A 30 -2.25 5.69 5.40
N PRO A 31 -2.32 4.82 6.43
CA PRO A 31 -1.43 3.69 6.55
C PRO A 31 -1.71 2.64 5.47
N TRP A 32 -0.65 2.06 4.92
CA TRP A 32 -0.73 0.81 4.17
C TRP A 32 -1.14 -0.37 5.08
N PRO A 33 -2.01 -1.30 4.64
CA PRO A 33 -2.41 -2.43 5.47
C PRO A 33 -1.22 -3.30 5.86
N VAL A 34 -0.94 -3.38 7.17
CA VAL A 34 0.20 -4.14 7.73
C VAL A 34 0.09 -5.63 7.43
N TYR A 35 -1.13 -6.18 7.42
CA TYR A 35 -1.41 -7.57 7.07
C TYR A 35 -1.75 -7.77 5.58
N GLY A 36 -1.65 -6.71 4.78
CA GLY A 36 -1.87 -6.77 3.34
C GLY A 36 -0.62 -7.23 2.57
N PRO A 37 -0.69 -7.29 1.23
CA PRO A 37 0.45 -7.57 0.39
C PRO A 37 1.50 -6.45 0.55
N HIS A 38 2.77 -6.84 0.70
CA HIS A 38 3.91 -5.90 0.78
C HIS A 38 4.62 -5.75 -0.57
N ASP A 39 3.95 -6.11 -1.65
CA ASP A 39 4.49 -6.02 -3.00
C ASP A 39 4.59 -4.57 -3.47
N ILE A 40 5.82 -4.15 -3.77
CA ILE A 40 6.13 -2.81 -4.28
C ILE A 40 5.33 -2.49 -5.54
N GLU A 41 5.10 -3.48 -6.41
CA GLU A 41 4.31 -3.32 -7.64
C GLU A 41 2.87 -2.84 -7.35
N LEU A 42 2.26 -3.35 -6.28
CA LEU A 42 0.91 -2.96 -5.86
C LEU A 42 0.92 -1.55 -5.26
N ILE A 43 1.89 -1.24 -4.39
CA ILE A 43 2.05 0.08 -3.77
C ILE A 43 2.26 1.15 -4.84
N GLU A 44 3.17 0.91 -5.78
CA GLU A 44 3.40 1.81 -6.91
C GLU A 44 2.17 1.97 -7.81
N CYS A 45 1.39 0.91 -8.01
CA CYS A 45 0.15 0.98 -8.78
C CYS A 45 -0.84 1.95 -8.12
N CYS A 46 -1.03 1.85 -6.81
CA CYS A 46 -1.87 2.76 -6.03
C CYS A 46 -1.43 4.23 -6.20
N ILE A 47 -0.14 4.48 -6.06
CA ILE A 47 0.46 5.82 -6.23
C ILE A 47 0.25 6.34 -7.66
N LYS A 48 0.53 5.53 -8.69
CA LYS A 48 0.37 5.90 -10.10
C LYS A 48 -1.08 6.23 -10.45
N LYS A 49 -2.03 5.46 -9.90
CA LYS A 49 -3.47 5.66 -10.11
C LYS A 49 -4.06 6.76 -9.22
N LYS A 50 -3.30 7.25 -8.24
CA LYS A 50 -3.78 8.18 -7.20
C LYS A 50 -5.03 7.63 -6.49
N MET A 51 -5.05 6.32 -6.27
CA MET A 51 -6.11 5.62 -5.57
C MET A 51 -5.50 4.89 -4.38
N SER A 52 -6.17 4.99 -3.23
CA SER A 52 -5.79 4.21 -2.06
C SER A 52 -6.00 2.73 -2.35
N ILE A 53 -5.37 1.86 -1.57
CA ILE A 53 -5.59 0.41 -1.69
C ILE A 53 -7.04 0.00 -1.37
N ASP A 54 -7.73 0.77 -0.52
CA ASP A 54 -9.14 0.57 -0.18
C ASP A 54 -10.08 1.01 -1.31
N ASP A 55 -9.65 1.99 -2.11
CA ASP A 55 -10.39 2.50 -3.28
C ASP A 55 -10.03 1.76 -4.58
N LEU A 56 -9.05 0.87 -4.57
CA LEU A 56 -8.68 0.12 -5.75
C LEU A 56 -9.85 -0.79 -6.16
N LEU A 57 -10.34 -0.59 -7.38
CA LEU A 57 -11.45 -1.38 -7.90
C LEU A 57 -11.03 -2.85 -8.02
N THR A 58 -11.92 -3.76 -7.66
CA THR A 58 -11.72 -5.21 -7.78
C THR A 58 -11.50 -5.69 -9.22
N ASP A 59 -11.75 -4.83 -10.21
CA ASP A 59 -11.58 -5.08 -11.65
C ASP A 59 -10.14 -4.80 -12.12
N ASP A 60 -9.28 -4.24 -11.27
CA ASP A 60 -7.87 -4.05 -11.59
C ASP A 60 -7.13 -5.40 -11.61
N GLU A 61 -6.48 -5.74 -12.73
CA GLU A 61 -5.70 -6.99 -12.87
C GLU A 61 -4.65 -7.15 -11.77
N ILE A 62 -4.11 -6.03 -11.28
CA ILE A 62 -3.17 -5.99 -10.16
C ILE A 62 -3.89 -6.30 -8.82
N TYR A 63 -5.07 -5.74 -8.58
CA TYR A 63 -5.84 -6.06 -7.37
C TYR A 63 -6.24 -7.55 -7.35
N ASP A 64 -6.75 -8.05 -8.48
CA ASP A 64 -7.10 -9.46 -8.65
C ASP A 64 -5.89 -10.38 -8.39
N LYS A 65 -4.70 -10.03 -8.91
CA LYS A 65 -3.46 -10.81 -8.67
C LYS A 65 -3.12 -10.97 -7.18
N TYR A 66 -3.38 -9.97 -6.34
CA TYR A 66 -3.01 -10.00 -4.92
C TYR A 66 -4.16 -10.36 -3.97
N TYR A 67 -5.41 -10.17 -4.37
CA TYR A 67 -6.60 -10.37 -3.52
C TYR A 67 -7.57 -11.45 -4.02
N LYS A 68 -7.47 -11.92 -5.29
CA LYS A 68 -8.31 -13.02 -5.79
C LYS A 68 -7.97 -14.31 -5.05
N GLY A 69 -8.93 -14.80 -4.28
CA GLY A 69 -8.80 -16.05 -3.51
C GLY A 69 -8.43 -15.86 -2.04
N ILE A 70 -8.16 -14.62 -1.58
CA ILE A 70 -8.12 -14.30 -0.16
C ILE A 70 -9.56 -14.10 0.31
N ILE A 71 -10.17 -15.18 0.80
CA ILE A 71 -11.49 -15.14 1.44
C ILE A 71 -11.27 -14.64 2.87
N TYR A 72 -11.81 -13.46 3.20
CA TYR A 72 -11.91 -12.94 4.57
C TYR A 72 -12.81 -13.82 5.45
#